data_AF-A0A392R4V6-F1
#
_entry.id   AF-A0A392R4V6-F1
#
_cell.length_a   1.000
_cell.length_b   1.000
_cell.length_c   1.000
_cell.angle_alpha   90.00
_cell.angle_beta   90.00
_cell.angle_gamma   90.00
#
_symmetry.space_group_name_H-M   'P 1'
#
loop_
_entity.id
_entity.type
_entity.pdbx_description
1 polymer ?
#
loop_
_entity_poly.entity_id
_entity_poly.type
_entity_poly.pdbx_seq_one_letter_code
_entity_poly.pdbx_strand_id
1 'polypeptide(L)'
;IFNYSFPVTTGPKFLRLFFYPSTYTNGFNRHDASFTVISNGFTLLKDFNASLNADVEGVDTLLKEYVVNVGDDQRLDLSFIPSNGNSNNYAFINGIEVLSMPDDLYYTPLNDPGISLVGTTITPAYTISTTVALRTGIIHVNL
;
A
#
# COMPACT_ATOMS: atom_id res chain seq x y z
N ILE A 1 -17.68 5.57 0.96
CA ILE A 1 -16.75 4.57 0.38
C ILE A 1 -16.68 4.82 -1.10
N PHE A 2 -15.49 4.82 -1.70
CA PHE A 2 -15.32 4.80 -3.15
C PHE A 2 -14.31 3.73 -3.55
N ASN A 3 -14.42 3.22 -4.77
CA ASN A 3 -13.62 2.11 -5.25
C ASN A 3 -12.98 2.41 -6.61
N TYR A 4 -11.80 1.85 -6.83
CA TYR A 4 -11.15 1.76 -8.13
C TYR A 4 -10.95 0.29 -8.49
N SER A 5 -10.95 0.01 -9.79
CA SER A 5 -10.65 -1.33 -10.30
C SER A 5 -9.85 -1.22 -11.59
N PHE A 6 -8.70 -1.87 -11.62
CA PHE A 6 -7.76 -1.81 -12.74
C PHE A 6 -7.64 -3.20 -13.38
N PRO A 7 -7.95 -3.35 -14.68
CA PRO A 7 -7.62 -4.57 -15.40
C PRO A 7 -6.10 -4.63 -15.60
N VAL A 8 -5.46 -5.67 -15.07
CA VAL A 8 -4.00 -5.86 -15.11
C VAL A 8 -3.66 -7.33 -15.29
N THR A 9 -2.43 -7.63 -15.73
CA THR A 9 -1.99 -9.02 -15.83
C THR A 9 -1.86 -9.66 -14.44
N THR A 10 -1.99 -10.98 -14.38
CA THR A 10 -1.68 -11.79 -13.19
C THR A 10 -0.24 -11.54 -12.71
N GLY A 11 0.03 -11.79 -11.44
CA GLY A 11 1.34 -11.63 -10.82
C GLY A 11 1.48 -10.35 -10.00
N PRO A 12 2.68 -10.07 -9.47
CA PRO A 12 2.92 -8.97 -8.57
C PRO A 12 2.86 -7.61 -9.26
N LYS A 13 2.42 -6.62 -8.50
CA LYS A 13 2.31 -5.23 -8.91
C LYS A 13 2.89 -4.35 -7.82
N PHE A 14 3.69 -3.36 -8.22
CA PHE A 14 3.84 -2.18 -7.39
C PHE A 14 2.54 -1.39 -7.43
N LEU A 15 2.04 -1.04 -6.26
CA LEU A 15 0.94 -0.14 -6.05
C LEU A 15 1.45 1.07 -5.27
N ARG A 16 1.40 2.25 -5.89
CA ARG A 16 1.80 3.51 -5.26
C ARG A 16 0.60 4.41 -5.09
N LEU A 17 0.43 4.90 -3.87
CA LEU A 17 -0.65 5.79 -3.46
C LEU A 17 -0.05 7.13 -3.06
N PHE A 18 -0.48 8.19 -3.73
CA PHE A 18 0.01 9.55 -3.53
C PHE A 18 -1.04 10.39 -2.81
N PHE A 19 -0.63 11.00 -1.69
CA PHE A 19 -1.48 11.86 -0.87
C PHE A 19 -0.84 13.22 -0.69
N TYR A 20 -1.59 14.27 -0.99
CA TYR A 20 -1.29 15.67 -0.67
C TYR A 20 -2.34 16.15 0.35
N PRO A 21 -2.10 16.05 1.66
CA PRO A 21 -3.07 16.40 2.69
C PRO A 21 -3.19 17.93 2.84
N SER A 22 -4.12 18.51 2.07
CA SER A 22 -4.50 19.91 2.13
C SER A 22 -5.98 20.07 2.47
N THR A 23 -6.39 21.28 2.80
CA THR A 23 -7.81 21.62 2.90
C THR A 23 -8.37 21.81 1.51
N TYR A 24 -9.27 20.92 1.10
CA TYR A 24 -9.94 20.99 -0.19
C TYR A 24 -11.22 21.83 -0.09
N THR A 25 -11.67 22.39 -1.22
CA THR A 25 -12.87 23.23 -1.31
C THR A 25 -14.12 22.52 -0.78
N ASN A 26 -15.16 23.25 -0.39
CA ASN A 26 -16.43 22.71 0.11
C ASN A 26 -16.36 22.02 1.50
N GLY A 27 -15.42 22.45 2.36
CA GLY A 27 -15.40 22.04 3.77
C GLY A 27 -14.62 20.77 4.07
N PHE A 28 -13.81 20.27 3.13
CA PHE A 28 -12.91 19.13 3.36
C PHE A 28 -11.63 19.59 4.07
N ASN A 29 -11.70 19.71 5.40
CA ASN A 29 -10.54 20.04 6.23
C ASN A 29 -9.49 18.90 6.18
N ARG A 30 -8.20 19.22 6.05
CA ARG A 30 -7.14 18.20 6.00
C ARG A 30 -7.14 17.25 7.20
N HIS A 31 -7.57 17.71 8.38
CA HIS A 31 -7.56 16.94 9.62
C HIS A 31 -8.69 15.90 9.69
N ASP A 32 -9.76 16.08 8.93
CA ASP A 32 -10.88 15.13 8.83
C ASP A 32 -10.59 14.01 7.82
N ALA A 33 -9.44 14.02 7.14
CA ALA A 33 -9.04 12.99 6.18
C ALA A 33 -8.54 11.72 6.87
N SER A 34 -9.46 10.96 7.48
CA SER A 34 -9.20 9.70 8.19
C SER A 34 -9.91 8.52 7.52
N PHE A 35 -9.16 7.53 7.06
CA PHE A 35 -9.71 6.43 6.26
C PHE A 35 -8.85 5.16 6.22
N THR A 36 -9.49 4.07 5.81
CA THR A 36 -8.87 2.77 5.55
C THR A 36 -8.76 2.53 4.03
N VAL A 37 -7.66 1.92 3.59
CA VAL A 37 -7.44 1.48 2.21
C VAL A 37 -7.29 -0.04 2.18
N ILE A 38 -8.10 -0.70 1.36
CA ILE A 38 -8.06 -2.15 1.15
C ILE A 38 -7.74 -2.42 -0.32
N SER A 39 -6.84 -3.37 -0.59
CA SER A 39 -6.57 -3.89 -1.94
C SER A 39 -6.72 -5.40 -1.97
N ASN A 40 -7.59 -5.95 -2.83
CA ASN A 40 -7.76 -7.40 -3.02
C ASN A 40 -7.82 -8.21 -1.70
N GLY A 41 -8.50 -7.68 -0.68
CA GLY A 41 -8.64 -8.30 0.65
C GLY A 41 -7.56 -7.92 1.68
N PHE A 42 -6.45 -7.29 1.27
CA PHE A 42 -5.41 -6.80 2.17
C PHE A 42 -5.71 -5.37 2.64
N THR A 43 -5.68 -5.14 3.95
CA THR A 43 -5.72 -3.77 4.49
C THR A 43 -4.34 -3.15 4.37
N LEU A 44 -4.18 -2.18 3.47
CA LEU A 44 -2.91 -1.50 3.21
C LEU A 44 -2.67 -0.34 4.18
N LEU A 45 -3.73 0.39 4.50
CA LEU A 45 -3.78 1.49 5.46
C LEU A 45 -5.03 1.30 6.32
N LYS A 46 -4.91 1.47 7.63
CA LYS A 46 -6.03 1.38 8.57
C LYS A 46 -6.11 2.65 9.39
N ASP A 47 -7.29 3.25 9.44
CA ASP A 47 -7.56 4.50 10.18
C ASP A 47 -6.47 5.56 9.96
N PHE A 48 -6.02 5.65 8.71
CA PHE A 48 -4.90 6.49 8.30
C PHE A 48 -5.36 7.94 8.19
N ASN A 49 -4.69 8.81 8.94
CA ASN A 49 -4.83 10.25 8.81
C ASN A 49 -3.66 10.83 8.04
N ALA A 50 -3.91 11.26 6.79
CA ALA A 50 -2.86 11.73 5.91
C ALA A 50 -2.16 13.00 6.45
N SER A 51 -2.92 13.94 7.02
CA SER A 51 -2.36 15.18 7.56
C SER A 51 -1.41 14.92 8.73
N LEU A 52 -1.82 14.07 9.68
CA LEU A 52 -1.00 13.72 10.84
C LEU A 52 0.29 13.02 10.43
N ASN A 53 0.23 12.11 9.44
CA ASN A 53 1.42 11.42 8.96
C ASN A 53 2.38 12.38 8.23
N ALA A 54 1.86 13.29 7.42
CA ALA A 54 2.66 14.30 6.72
C ALA A 54 3.34 15.26 7.70
N ASP A 55 2.60 15.72 8.71
CA ASP A 55 3.11 16.63 9.74
C ASP A 55 4.22 15.97 10.58
N VAL A 56 4.09 14.67 10.89
CA VAL A 56 5.13 13.89 11.60
C VAL A 56 6.36 13.65 10.72
N GLU A 57 6.18 13.33 9.45
CA GLU A 57 7.27 13.10 8.49
C GLU A 57 7.93 14.44 8.04
N GLY A 58 7.28 15.58 8.28
CA GLY A 58 7.77 16.91 7.90
C GLY A 58 7.75 17.15 6.39
N VAL A 59 6.80 16.54 5.68
CA VAL A 59 6.70 16.56 4.21
C VAL A 59 5.32 17.04 3.76
N ASP A 60 5.25 17.68 2.59
CA ASP A 60 3.98 18.14 2.03
C ASP A 60 3.16 17.01 1.39
N THR A 61 3.82 15.95 0.94
CA THR A 61 3.20 14.82 0.24
C THR A 61 3.66 13.49 0.80
N LEU A 62 2.76 12.53 0.87
CA LEU A 62 3.05 11.16 1.27
C LEU A 62 2.97 10.23 0.07
N LEU A 63 4.02 9.43 -0.11
CA LEU A 63 4.02 8.25 -0.97
C LEU A 63 3.90 7.01 -0.09
N LYS A 64 2.91 6.17 -0.37
CA LYS A 64 2.80 4.83 0.21
C LYS A 64 2.90 3.80 -0.92
N GLU A 65 3.94 2.99 -0.87
CA GLU A 65 4.24 1.97 -1.88
C GLU A 65 4.08 0.57 -1.28
N TYR A 66 3.41 -0.29 -2.06
CA TYR A 66 3.11 -1.67 -1.70
C TYR A 66 3.43 -2.60 -2.87
N VAL A 67 3.69 -3.86 -2.55
CA VAL A 67 3.68 -4.96 -3.51
C VAL A 67 2.46 -5.82 -3.21
N VAL A 68 1.59 -5.96 -4.21
CA VAL A 68 0.38 -6.78 -4.13
C VAL A 68 0.37 -7.77 -5.28
N ASN A 69 -0.06 -9.00 -5.02
CA ASN A 69 -0.17 -10.03 -6.05
C ASN A 69 -1.59 -10.07 -6.61
N VAL A 70 -1.73 -10.00 -7.93
CA VAL A 70 -3.01 -10.11 -8.64
C VAL A 70 -3.18 -11.55 -9.12
N GLY A 71 -4.36 -12.12 -8.88
CA GLY A 71 -4.70 -13.50 -9.24
C GLY A 71 -5.18 -13.65 -10.68
N ASP A 72 -5.83 -14.78 -10.94
CA ASP A 72 -6.38 -15.14 -12.26
C ASP A 72 -7.58 -14.28 -12.66
N ASP A 73 -8.17 -13.55 -11.71
CA ASP A 73 -9.20 -12.55 -11.94
C ASP A 73 -8.68 -11.30 -12.67
N GLN A 74 -7.35 -11.13 -12.76
CA GLN A 74 -6.68 -10.08 -13.54
C GLN A 74 -7.15 -8.67 -13.18
N ARG A 75 -7.50 -8.46 -11.91
CA ARG A 75 -7.99 -7.18 -11.41
C ARG A 75 -7.31 -6.78 -10.11
N LEU A 76 -6.89 -5.52 -10.06
CA LEU A 76 -6.49 -4.87 -8.82
C LEU A 76 -7.64 -3.97 -8.36
N ASP A 77 -8.25 -4.33 -7.25
CA ASP A 77 -9.38 -3.61 -6.67
C ASP A 77 -8.95 -2.84 -5.45
N LEU A 78 -9.28 -1.54 -5.40
CA LEU A 78 -8.99 -0.66 -4.27
C LEU A 78 -10.27 -0.09 -3.69
N SER A 79 -10.39 -0.15 -2.37
CA SER A 79 -11.48 0.47 -1.62
C SER A 79 -10.95 1.48 -0.63
N PHE A 80 -11.49 2.69 -0.68
CA PHE A 80 -11.20 3.79 0.24
C PHE A 80 -12.42 4.03 1.13
N ILE A 81 -12.25 3.77 2.41
CA ILE A 81 -13.33 3.69 3.39
C ILE A 81 -13.08 4.75 4.47
N PRO A 82 -13.82 5.86 4.50
CA PRO A 82 -13.73 6.83 5.59
C PRO A 82 -13.92 6.16 6.94
N SER A 83 -13.11 6.54 7.93
CA SER A 83 -13.17 5.94 9.26
C SER A 83 -14.44 6.37 10.00
N ASN A 84 -15.01 5.43 10.75
CA ASN A 84 -16.15 5.71 11.61
C ASN A 84 -15.72 6.58 12.82
N GLY A 85 -16.65 7.36 13.39
CA GLY A 85 -16.44 8.09 14.65
C GLY A 85 -16.61 9.61 14.56
N ASN A 86 -16.37 10.21 13.39
CA ASN A 86 -16.70 11.61 13.09
C ASN A 86 -17.43 11.65 11.75
N SER A 87 -18.59 12.32 11.70
CA SER A 87 -19.42 12.42 10.49
C SER A 87 -18.75 13.18 9.35
N ASN A 88 -17.70 13.96 9.65
CA ASN A 88 -16.94 14.72 8.66
C ASN A 88 -15.79 13.91 8.06
N ASN A 89 -15.49 12.72 8.61
CA ASN A 89 -14.38 11.93 8.11
C ASN A 89 -14.58 11.59 6.64
N TYR A 90 -13.52 11.77 5.86
CA TYR A 90 -13.52 11.45 4.43
C TYR A 90 -12.23 10.75 4.01
N ALA A 91 -12.28 10.15 2.83
CA ALA A 91 -11.13 9.56 2.18
C ALA A 91 -10.80 10.37 0.92
N PHE A 92 -9.52 10.43 0.56
CA PHE A 92 -9.06 11.06 -0.67
C PHE A 92 -7.83 10.35 -1.20
N ILE A 93 -7.51 10.59 -2.46
CA ILE A 93 -6.32 10.12 -3.15
C ILE A 93 -5.97 11.12 -4.25
N ASN A 94 -4.70 11.47 -4.42
CA ASN A 94 -4.26 12.40 -5.46
C ASN A 94 -3.72 11.70 -6.70
N GLY A 95 -3.12 10.53 -6.53
CA GLY A 95 -2.58 9.71 -7.62
C GLY A 95 -2.51 8.25 -7.23
N ILE A 96 -2.71 7.38 -8.21
CA ILE A 96 -2.57 5.93 -8.11
C ILE A 96 -1.68 5.50 -9.27
N GLU A 97 -0.59 4.80 -8.97
CA GLU A 97 0.20 4.10 -10.00
C GLU A 97 0.14 2.60 -9.74
N VAL A 98 -0.02 1.83 -10.82
CA VAL A 98 0.03 0.38 -10.83
C VAL A 98 1.07 -0.04 -11.86
N LEU A 99 2.13 -0.71 -11.42
CA LEU A 99 3.27 -1.08 -12.27
C LEU A 99 3.52 -2.59 -12.14
N SER A 100 3.72 -3.27 -13.27
CA SER A 100 4.12 -4.67 -13.27
C SER A 100 5.52 -4.84 -12.69
N MET A 101 5.71 -5.96 -11.99
CA MET A 101 6.96 -6.35 -11.35
C MET A 101 7.28 -7.81 -11.72
N PRO A 102 8.57 -8.21 -11.74
CA PRO A 102 8.96 -9.62 -11.83
C PRO A 102 8.54 -10.45 -10.60
N ASP A 103 8.18 -11.71 -10.81
CA ASP A 103 7.70 -12.63 -9.77
C ASP A 103 8.76 -12.99 -8.71
N ASP A 104 10.04 -12.78 -9.01
CA ASP A 104 11.21 -13.20 -8.23
C ASP A 104 11.94 -12.05 -7.54
N LEU A 105 11.42 -10.81 -7.61
CA LEU A 105 12.11 -9.65 -7.04
C LEU A 105 11.99 -9.58 -5.50
N TYR A 106 10.80 -9.84 -4.95
CA TYR A 106 10.57 -9.86 -3.49
C TYR A 106 9.94 -11.15 -2.96
N TYR A 107 9.29 -11.93 -3.82
CA TYR A 107 8.73 -13.22 -3.45
C TYR A 107 9.77 -14.31 -3.69
N THR A 108 9.79 -15.31 -2.81
CA THR A 108 10.72 -16.44 -2.92
C THR A 108 10.21 -17.40 -3.99
N PRO A 109 10.97 -17.64 -5.08
CA PRO A 109 10.60 -18.63 -6.08
C PRO A 109 10.50 -20.04 -5.49
N LEU A 110 9.69 -20.91 -6.12
CA LEU A 110 9.45 -22.29 -5.64
C LEU A 110 10.75 -23.12 -5.46
N ASN A 111 11.79 -22.82 -6.24
CA ASN A 111 13.06 -23.55 -6.24
C ASN A 111 14.19 -22.76 -5.54
N ASP A 112 13.88 -21.67 -4.85
CA ASP A 112 14.85 -20.87 -4.12
C ASP A 112 14.97 -21.38 -2.67
N PRO A 113 16.19 -21.49 -2.11
CA PRO A 113 16.37 -21.98 -0.74
C PRO A 113 15.74 -21.08 0.33
N GLY A 114 15.34 -19.85 0.00
CA GLY A 114 14.76 -18.87 0.92
C GLY A 114 15.80 -17.93 1.52
N ILE A 115 15.33 -17.04 2.40
CA ILE A 115 16.16 -16.02 3.05
C ILE A 115 16.49 -16.39 4.50
N SER A 116 17.70 -16.06 4.94
CA SER A 116 18.10 -16.21 6.34
C SER A 116 17.56 -15.07 7.19
N LEU A 117 16.94 -15.40 8.32
CA LEU A 117 16.49 -14.39 9.29
C LEU A 117 17.68 -13.91 10.15
N VAL A 118 17.80 -12.60 10.31
CA VAL A 118 18.85 -11.98 11.12
C VAL A 118 18.80 -12.50 12.56
N GLY A 119 19.97 -12.84 13.12
CA GLY A 119 20.10 -13.34 14.49
C GLY A 119 19.67 -14.80 14.68
N THR A 120 19.46 -15.54 13.59
CA THR A 120 19.04 -16.94 13.65
C THR A 120 19.88 -17.83 12.73
N THR A 121 19.95 -19.12 13.06
CA THR A 121 20.48 -20.17 12.17
C THR A 121 19.36 -21.15 11.84
N ILE A 122 18.20 -20.65 11.38
CA ILE A 122 17.05 -21.51 11.08
C ILE A 122 17.28 -22.27 9.77
N THR A 123 17.09 -23.58 9.84
CA THR A 123 16.93 -24.49 8.70
C THR A 123 15.56 -25.15 8.82
N PRO A 124 14.65 -25.03 7.84
CA PRO A 124 14.82 -24.39 6.52
C PRO A 124 14.77 -22.84 6.59
N ALA A 125 15.30 -22.18 5.56
CA ALA A 125 15.27 -20.74 5.44
C ALA A 125 13.83 -20.23 5.16
N TYR A 126 13.61 -18.94 5.44
CA TYR A 126 12.29 -18.32 5.39
C TYR A 126 11.88 -18.00 3.95
N THR A 127 10.60 -18.19 3.61
CA THR A 127 10.09 -17.91 2.27
C THR A 127 9.02 -16.82 2.31
N ILE A 128 9.05 -15.93 1.32
CA ILE A 128 8.06 -14.88 1.13
C ILE A 128 7.08 -15.33 0.04
N SER A 129 5.87 -15.69 0.43
CA SER A 129 4.80 -16.18 -0.46
C SER A 129 4.08 -15.05 -1.20
N THR A 130 3.61 -15.31 -2.42
CA THR A 130 2.75 -14.37 -3.18
C THR A 130 1.37 -14.15 -2.55
N THR A 131 1.03 -14.90 -1.50
CA THR A 131 -0.21 -14.72 -0.71
C THR A 131 -0.12 -13.60 0.32
N VAL A 132 1.01 -12.89 0.43
CA VAL A 132 1.15 -11.73 1.30
C VAL A 132 1.38 -10.45 0.51
N ALA A 133 0.81 -9.35 0.99
CA ALA A 133 1.16 -8.01 0.51
C ALA A 133 2.36 -7.47 1.29
N LEU A 134 3.26 -6.77 0.61
CA LEU A 134 4.45 -6.16 1.20
C LEU A 134 4.31 -4.64 1.18
N ARG A 135 4.89 -3.96 2.16
CA ARG A 135 5.09 -2.51 2.15
C ARG A 135 6.58 -2.24 2.02
N THR A 136 6.98 -1.40 1.08
CA THR A 136 8.40 -1.02 0.95
C THR A 136 8.73 0.09 1.95
N GLY A 137 9.94 0.00 2.53
CA GLY A 137 10.46 1.00 3.47
C GLY A 137 11.10 2.17 2.73
N ILE A 138 10.96 3.39 3.28
CA ILE A 138 11.68 4.57 2.79
C ILE A 138 13.09 4.54 3.39
N ILE A 139 13.99 3.76 2.81
CA ILE A 139 15.42 4.01 2.95
C ILE A 139 15.92 4.37 1.56
N HIS A 140 16.10 5.67 1.32
CA HIS A 140 16.88 6.14 0.17
C HIS A 140 18.34 5.78 0.42
N VAL A 141 18.74 4.57 0.03
CA VAL A 141 20.15 4.28 -0.20
C VAL A 141 20.45 4.82 -1.60
N ASN A 142 21.00 6.03 -1.66
CA ASN A 142 21.69 6.45 -2.88
C ASN A 142 22.91 5.54 -3.02
N LEU A 143 22.88 4.64 -4.00
CA LEU A 143 24.08 3.93 -4.45
C LEU A 143 24.98 4.90 -5.23
#